data_AF-A0A087TII1-F1
#
_entry.id   AF-A0A087TII1-F1
#
_cell.length_a   1.000
_cell.length_b   1.000
_cell.length_c   1.000
_cell.angle_alpha   90.00
_cell.angle_beta   90.00
_cell.angle_gamma   90.00
#
_symmetry.space_group_name_H-M   'P 1'
#
loop_
_entity.id
_entity.type
_entity.pdbx_description
1 polymer ?
#
loop_
_entity_poly.entity_id
_entity_poly.type
_entity_poly.pdbx_seq_one_letter_code
_entity_poly.pdbx_strand_id
1 'polypeptide(L)'
;MDRSVTSRTIAHSVSARTIRPRLQQSGLFARRPLLCLPLTQNHRRLCRQWCDERSMWTAEGNEIVFTDESRFCLQHHDGRIRVWRHRGERMLNSCVMHRLTGPAPAIMVWGGIGYHSRTPLIRIAGTLNGQCYISEVLESVALPYLQGLPTAIFQQDNARPHVARIVQGFFVNHQIELLPLLARFPDLSPIENMWSMVVERLTQITSQAATPDQLWQRVEAAWSTVPQKHIQSLFESMARSSLAEETRLPGDKSVKRTGE
;
A
#
# COMPACT_ATOMS: atom_id res chain seq x y z
N MET A 1 -23.53 61.74 -25.68
CA MET A 1 -24.08 61.10 -26.91
C MET A 1 -22.92 60.30 -27.48
N ASP A 2 -22.94 58.99 -27.69
CA ASP A 2 -24.04 58.05 -27.77
C ASP A 2 -23.54 56.61 -27.50
N ARG A 3 -24.48 55.71 -27.24
CA ARG A 3 -24.39 54.34 -26.71
C ARG A 3 -24.07 53.25 -27.76
N SER A 4 -23.82 52.03 -27.22
CA SER A 4 -23.94 50.65 -27.79
C SER A 4 -22.61 49.99 -28.20
N VAL A 5 -22.08 48.89 -27.62
CA VAL A 5 -22.54 47.58 -27.09
C VAL A 5 -23.11 46.68 -28.21
N THR A 6 -22.45 45.57 -28.58
CA THR A 6 -22.68 44.26 -27.94
C THR A 6 -21.58 43.22 -28.26
N SER A 7 -20.80 42.81 -27.25
CA SER A 7 -20.34 41.42 -27.15
C SER A 7 -21.17 40.76 -26.05
N ARG A 8 -22.07 39.86 -26.44
CA ARG A 8 -22.96 39.14 -25.51
C ARG A 8 -22.16 38.01 -24.86
N THR A 9 -21.41 38.32 -23.81
CA THR A 9 -21.02 37.29 -22.83
C THR A 9 -22.25 37.03 -21.96
N ILE A 10 -23.03 36.02 -22.33
CA ILE A 10 -24.12 35.53 -21.49
C ILE A 10 -23.48 34.75 -20.33
N ALA A 11 -23.07 35.47 -19.28
CA ALA A 11 -22.66 34.88 -18.02
C ALA A 11 -23.92 34.44 -17.26
N HIS A 12 -24.55 33.35 -17.70
CA HIS A 12 -25.55 32.70 -16.88
C HIS A 12 -24.85 32.06 -15.67
N SER A 13 -25.24 32.48 -14.47
CA SER A 13 -24.91 31.80 -13.21
C SER A 13 -25.60 30.43 -13.21
N VAL A 14 -24.95 29.42 -13.79
CA VAL A 14 -25.48 28.06 -13.83
C VAL A 14 -25.30 27.40 -12.46
N SER A 15 -26.40 26.96 -11.86
CA SER A 15 -26.35 26.31 -10.54
C SER A 15 -25.70 24.91 -10.62
N ALA A 16 -25.04 24.49 -9.54
CA ALA A 16 -24.49 23.13 -9.44
C ALA A 16 -25.56 22.03 -9.65
N ARG A 17 -26.83 22.35 -9.35
CA ARG A 17 -28.00 21.47 -9.58
C ARG A 17 -28.30 21.26 -11.07
N THR A 18 -27.93 22.22 -11.92
CA THR A 18 -28.04 22.13 -13.39
C THR A 18 -26.82 21.47 -14.03
N ILE A 19 -25.62 21.68 -13.47
CA ILE A 19 -24.35 21.14 -13.98
C ILE A 19 -24.23 19.64 -13.72
N ARG A 20 -24.57 19.18 -12.50
CA ARG A 20 -24.35 17.79 -12.07
C ARG A 20 -25.09 16.74 -12.93
N PRO A 21 -26.37 16.90 -13.29
CA PRO A 21 -27.06 15.96 -14.18
C PRO A 21 -26.48 15.93 -15.60
N ARG A 22 -26.04 17.08 -16.12
CA ARG A 22 -25.42 17.18 -17.45
C ARG A 22 -24.08 16.45 -17.50
N LEU A 23 -23.24 16.61 -16.48
CA LEU A 23 -22.00 15.86 -16.35
C LEU A 23 -22.25 14.34 -16.28
N GLN A 24 -23.27 13.92 -15.53
CA GLN A 24 -23.64 12.51 -15.42
C GLN A 24 -24.19 11.93 -16.74
N GLN A 25 -25.00 12.69 -17.48
CA GLN A 25 -25.46 12.31 -18.83
C GLN A 25 -24.31 12.16 -19.82
N SER A 26 -23.21 12.91 -19.63
CA SER A 26 -21.97 12.77 -20.39
C SER A 26 -21.02 11.68 -19.83
N GLY A 27 -21.46 10.87 -18.86
CA GLY A 27 -20.67 9.80 -18.26
C GLY A 27 -19.59 10.27 -17.28
N LEU A 28 -19.58 11.56 -16.90
CA LEU A 28 -18.61 12.12 -15.97
C LEU A 28 -19.16 12.10 -14.55
N PHE A 29 -18.41 11.45 -13.65
CA PHE A 29 -18.78 11.32 -12.25
C PHE A 29 -17.71 11.94 -11.37
N ALA A 30 -18.15 12.62 -10.32
CA ALA A 30 -17.26 12.98 -9.23
C ALA A 30 -16.76 11.69 -8.56
N ARG A 31 -15.45 11.49 -8.61
CA ARG A 31 -14.72 10.38 -7.96
C ARG A 31 -13.57 10.96 -7.14
N ARG A 32 -13.12 10.22 -6.15
CA ARG A 32 -11.89 10.59 -5.43
C ARG A 32 -10.72 10.49 -6.40
N PRO A 33 -9.79 11.46 -6.41
CA PRO A 33 -8.57 11.33 -7.17
C PRO A 33 -7.76 10.14 -6.64
N LEU A 34 -7.20 9.34 -7.55
CA LEU A 34 -6.19 8.35 -7.20
C LEU A 34 -4.90 9.10 -6.86
N LEU A 35 -4.39 8.94 -5.63
CA LEU A 35 -3.03 9.36 -5.31
C LEU A 35 -2.08 8.26 -5.75
N CYS A 36 -1.21 8.56 -6.72
CA CYS A 36 -0.13 7.68 -7.13
C CYS A 36 1.19 8.46 -7.14
N LEU A 37 2.28 7.79 -6.77
CA LEU A 37 3.61 8.37 -6.96
C LEU A 37 3.88 8.49 -8.47
N PRO A 38 4.46 9.61 -8.95
CA PRO A 38 4.78 9.76 -10.36
C PRO A 38 5.90 8.79 -10.76
N LEU A 39 5.54 7.63 -11.28
CA LEU A 39 6.48 6.68 -11.88
C LEU A 39 6.99 7.22 -13.22
N THR A 40 8.31 7.12 -13.44
CA THR A 40 8.92 7.42 -14.74
C THR A 40 8.47 6.40 -15.79
N GLN A 41 8.55 6.74 -17.07
CA GLN A 41 8.20 5.84 -18.16
C GLN A 41 9.03 4.55 -18.14
N ASN A 42 10.32 4.66 -17.77
CA ASN A 42 11.20 3.51 -17.59
C ASN A 42 10.73 2.61 -16.44
N HIS A 43 10.31 3.17 -15.30
CA HIS A 43 9.76 2.35 -14.20
C HIS A 43 8.50 1.60 -14.64
N ARG A 44 7.59 2.25 -15.37
CA ARG A 44 6.36 1.59 -15.87
C ARG A 44 6.66 0.46 -16.85
N ARG A 45 7.66 0.64 -17.74
CA ARG A 45 8.09 -0.41 -18.65
C ARG A 45 8.70 -1.59 -17.88
N LEU A 46 9.55 -1.29 -16.91
CA LEU A 46 10.22 -2.27 -16.07
C LEU A 46 9.23 -3.12 -15.28
N CYS A 47 8.22 -2.55 -14.61
CA CYS A 47 7.22 -3.39 -13.95
C CYS A 47 6.30 -4.13 -14.90
N ARG A 48 5.99 -3.59 -16.09
CA ARG A 48 5.26 -4.37 -17.08
C ARG A 48 6.06 -5.61 -17.49
N GLN A 49 7.32 -5.43 -17.86
CA GLN A 49 8.19 -6.57 -18.18
C GLN A 49 8.27 -7.56 -17.02
N TRP A 50 8.38 -7.08 -15.78
CA TRP A 50 8.40 -7.93 -14.59
C TRP A 50 7.11 -8.72 -14.39
N CYS A 51 5.96 -8.06 -14.57
CA CYS A 51 4.63 -8.70 -14.50
C CYS A 51 4.41 -9.67 -15.66
N ASP A 52 4.87 -9.33 -16.87
CA ASP A 52 4.73 -10.14 -18.08
C ASP A 52 5.60 -11.41 -17.99
N GLU A 53 6.86 -11.27 -17.57
CA GLU A 53 7.79 -12.38 -17.28
C GLU A 53 7.23 -13.34 -16.22
N ARG A 54 6.33 -12.86 -15.36
CA ARG A 54 5.79 -13.57 -14.20
C ARG A 54 4.28 -13.77 -14.28
N SER A 55 3.65 -13.54 -15.45
CA SER A 55 2.19 -13.61 -15.60
C SER A 55 1.65 -15.05 -15.48
N MET A 56 2.53 -16.04 -15.66
CA MET A 56 2.24 -17.47 -15.53
C MET A 56 2.69 -18.09 -14.19
N TRP A 57 3.20 -17.29 -13.24
CA TRP A 57 3.63 -17.77 -11.92
C TRP A 57 2.45 -18.11 -11.02
N THR A 58 1.85 -19.29 -11.21
CA THR A 58 0.88 -19.86 -10.25
C THR A 58 1.57 -20.74 -9.20
N ALA A 59 2.65 -21.44 -9.55
CA ALA A 59 3.40 -22.32 -8.64
C ALA A 59 4.57 -21.61 -7.96
N GLU A 60 5.44 -20.95 -8.73
CA GLU A 60 6.64 -20.25 -8.22
C GLU A 60 6.29 -19.04 -7.33
N GLY A 61 5.15 -18.38 -7.59
CA GLY A 61 4.65 -17.30 -6.74
C GLY A 61 4.32 -17.73 -5.31
N ASN A 62 4.07 -19.02 -5.07
CA ASN A 62 3.77 -19.55 -3.73
C ASN A 62 5.02 -19.72 -2.87
N GLU A 63 6.20 -19.76 -3.50
CA GLU A 63 7.50 -19.86 -2.83
C GLU A 63 8.03 -18.48 -2.41
N ILE A 64 7.42 -17.39 -2.88
CA ILE A 64 7.84 -16.04 -2.52
C ILE A 64 7.31 -15.69 -1.13
N VAL A 65 8.22 -15.21 -0.28
CA VAL A 65 7.90 -14.57 1.00
C VAL A 65 7.98 -13.07 0.82
N PHE A 66 6.83 -12.40 0.87
CA PHE A 66 6.75 -10.94 0.79
C PHE A 66 6.92 -10.34 2.18
N THR A 67 7.82 -9.37 2.33
CA THR A 67 8.10 -8.71 3.61
C THR A 67 8.13 -7.21 3.46
N ASP A 68 7.77 -6.51 4.54
CA ASP A 68 7.65 -5.06 4.55
C ASP A 68 7.56 -4.50 5.98
N GLU A 69 7.82 -3.21 6.13
CA GLU A 69 7.57 -2.45 7.34
C GLU A 69 6.32 -1.56 7.24
N SER A 70 5.47 -1.60 8.26
CA SER A 70 4.31 -0.71 8.35
C SER A 70 4.30 0.13 9.63
N ARG A 71 3.70 1.31 9.56
CA ARG A 71 3.57 2.25 10.67
C ARG A 71 2.12 2.37 11.12
N PHE A 72 1.84 1.95 12.37
CA PHE A 72 0.52 2.07 12.99
C PHE A 72 0.50 3.21 14.01
N CYS A 73 -0.45 4.14 13.89
CA CYS A 73 -0.58 5.30 14.77
C CYS A 73 -1.64 5.07 15.86
N LEU A 74 -1.42 5.58 17.08
CA LEU A 74 -2.37 5.49 18.20
C LEU A 74 -3.69 6.21 17.91
N GLN A 75 -3.61 7.36 17.26
CA GLN A 75 -4.77 8.14 16.85
C GLN A 75 -4.90 8.07 15.34
N HIS A 76 -5.84 7.26 14.87
CA HIS A 76 -6.26 7.27 13.48
C HIS A 76 -7.42 8.27 13.32
N HIS A 77 -7.13 9.45 12.80
CA HIS A 77 -8.19 10.37 12.36
C HIS A 77 -8.32 10.26 10.84
N ASP A 78 -9.30 9.49 10.37
CA ASP A 78 -9.61 9.39 8.94
C ASP A 78 -10.30 10.66 8.37
N GLY A 79 -10.48 11.68 9.23
CA GLY A 79 -11.14 12.94 8.91
C GLY A 79 -12.66 12.84 8.75
N ARG A 80 -13.29 11.70 9.05
CA ARG A 80 -14.73 11.46 8.86
C ARG A 80 -15.56 11.66 10.13
N ILE A 81 -14.94 11.94 11.27
CA ILE A 81 -15.64 12.24 12.51
C ILE A 81 -16.42 13.55 12.33
N ARG A 82 -17.76 13.47 12.39
CA ARG A 82 -18.67 14.60 12.32
C ARG A 82 -19.27 14.83 13.71
N VAL A 83 -19.27 16.08 14.15
CA VAL A 83 -19.91 16.51 15.39
C VAL A 83 -21.07 17.45 15.05
N TRP A 84 -22.24 17.17 15.60
CA TRP A 84 -23.41 18.05 15.50
C TRP A 84 -23.28 19.17 16.52
N ARG A 85 -23.40 20.44 16.09
CA ARG A 85 -23.31 21.61 16.97
C ARG A 85 -24.04 22.82 16.40
N HIS A 86 -24.47 23.74 17.28
CA HIS A 86 -25.05 25.02 16.90
C HIS A 86 -23.99 26.05 16.48
N ARG A 87 -24.43 27.14 15.85
CA ARG A 87 -23.57 28.24 15.41
C ARG A 87 -23.00 28.96 16.64
N GLY A 88 -21.68 28.99 16.76
CA GLY A 88 -20.97 29.59 17.91
C GLY A 88 -20.32 28.56 18.84
N GLU A 89 -20.77 27.31 18.82
CA GLU A 89 -20.30 26.23 19.72
C GLU A 89 -18.98 25.58 19.26
N ARG A 90 -18.24 26.23 18.36
CA ARG A 90 -17.06 25.64 17.73
C ARG A 90 -15.96 25.27 18.73
N MET A 91 -15.86 26.01 19.83
CA MET A 91 -14.81 25.88 20.83
C MET A 91 -15.23 25.06 22.07
N LEU A 92 -16.45 24.47 22.10
CA LEU A 92 -16.83 23.58 23.20
C LEU A 92 -15.95 22.33 23.19
N ASN A 93 -15.53 21.84 24.35
CA ASN A 93 -14.68 20.65 24.47
C ASN A 93 -15.30 19.40 23.81
N SER A 94 -16.64 19.29 23.79
CA SER A 94 -17.36 18.22 23.07
C SER A 94 -17.33 18.35 21.55
N CYS A 95 -16.96 19.53 21.02
CA CYS A 95 -16.96 19.91 19.61
C CYS A 95 -15.55 20.17 19.06
N VAL A 96 -14.52 20.04 19.90
CA VAL A 96 -13.11 20.25 19.58
C VAL A 96 -12.38 18.92 19.74
N MET A 97 -11.82 18.42 18.64
CA MET A 97 -10.81 17.37 18.71
C MET A 97 -9.44 18.04 18.75
N HIS A 98 -8.68 17.78 19.82
CA HIS A 98 -7.31 18.22 19.90
C HIS A 98 -6.45 17.38 18.96
N ARG A 99 -5.84 18.04 17.98
CA ARG A 99 -4.80 17.44 17.16
C ARG A 99 -3.51 17.52 17.97
N LEU A 100 -2.87 16.38 18.25
CA LEU A 100 -1.51 16.40 18.80
C LEU A 100 -0.62 17.19 17.82
N THR A 101 0.09 18.20 18.34
CA THR A 101 0.98 19.08 17.56
C THR A 101 2.37 18.47 17.32
N GLY A 102 2.62 17.25 17.78
CA GLY A 102 3.83 16.46 17.52
C GLY A 102 3.57 15.22 16.63
N PRO A 103 4.60 14.42 16.30
CA PRO A 103 4.42 13.14 15.62
C PRO A 103 3.41 12.30 16.40
N ALA A 104 2.33 11.87 15.75
CA ALA A 104 1.38 10.97 16.38
C ALA A 104 2.16 9.76 16.93
N PRO A 105 1.99 9.40 18.21
CA PRO A 105 2.70 8.25 18.75
C PRO A 105 2.27 7.03 17.93
N ALA A 106 3.27 6.31 17.44
CA ALA A 106 3.08 5.23 16.50
C ALA A 106 4.11 4.15 16.78
N ILE A 107 3.78 2.95 16.36
CA ILE A 107 4.71 1.83 16.34
C ILE A 107 5.08 1.54 14.89
N MET A 108 6.34 1.14 14.69
CA MET A 108 6.81 0.58 13.43
C MET A 108 6.89 -0.93 13.63
N VAL A 109 6.36 -1.68 12.68
CA VAL A 109 6.34 -3.14 12.73
C VAL A 109 6.91 -3.69 11.44
N TRP A 110 7.47 -4.89 11.52
CA TRP A 110 7.87 -5.67 10.36
C TRP A 110 7.17 -7.01 10.38
N GLY A 111 6.80 -7.49 9.20
CA GLY A 111 6.22 -8.82 9.02
C GLY A 111 6.50 -9.36 7.64
N GLY A 112 6.26 -10.66 7.50
CA GLY A 112 6.34 -11.39 6.25
C GLY A 112 5.14 -12.32 6.05
N ILE A 113 4.69 -12.45 4.82
CA ILE A 113 3.67 -13.40 4.41
C ILE A 113 4.19 -14.31 3.30
N GLY A 114 3.94 -15.60 3.45
CA GLY A 114 4.08 -16.60 2.39
C GLY A 114 2.72 -17.20 2.05
N TYR A 115 2.65 -18.00 0.99
CA TYR A 115 1.39 -18.62 0.59
C TYR A 115 0.84 -19.59 1.64
N HIS A 116 1.72 -20.33 2.33
CA HIS A 116 1.34 -21.34 3.31
C HIS A 116 1.44 -20.90 4.77
N SER A 117 2.10 -19.77 5.04
CA SER A 117 2.37 -19.32 6.41
C SER A 117 2.59 -17.82 6.46
N ARG A 118 2.90 -17.31 7.65
CA ARG A 118 3.33 -15.92 7.89
C ARG A 118 4.38 -15.92 8.99
N THR A 119 5.19 -14.88 9.03
CA THR A 119 6.11 -14.67 10.13
C THR A 119 5.35 -14.24 11.39
N PRO A 120 5.93 -14.45 12.57
CA PRO A 120 5.67 -13.59 13.71
C PRO A 120 5.84 -12.11 13.30
N LEU A 121 4.99 -11.25 13.84
CA LEU A 121 5.17 -9.81 13.68
C LEU A 121 6.22 -9.35 14.68
N ILE A 122 7.05 -8.37 14.31
CA ILE A 122 7.98 -7.74 15.24
C ILE A 122 7.75 -6.24 15.32
N ARG A 123 8.01 -5.68 16.51
CA ARG A 123 8.01 -4.25 16.73
C ARG A 123 9.43 -3.73 16.61
N ILE A 124 9.65 -2.82 15.67
CA ILE A 124 10.93 -2.15 15.49
C ILE A 124 11.05 -1.00 16.49
N ALA A 125 12.16 -0.97 17.23
CA ALA A 125 12.46 0.10 18.16
C ALA A 125 13.29 1.20 17.46
N GLY A 126 12.75 2.41 17.37
CA GLY A 126 13.50 3.56 16.87
C GLY A 126 13.68 3.54 15.35
N THR A 127 14.89 3.88 14.88
CA THR A 127 15.20 4.01 13.44
C THR A 127 15.90 2.77 12.94
N LEU A 128 15.30 2.09 11.96
CA LEU A 128 15.86 0.92 11.32
C LEU A 128 17.08 1.30 10.47
N ASN A 129 18.26 0.83 10.87
CA ASN A 129 19.48 0.87 10.07
C ASN A 129 19.89 -0.56 9.69
N GLY A 130 20.88 -0.72 8.80
CA GLY A 130 21.27 -2.05 8.31
C GLY A 130 21.70 -3.03 9.41
N GLN A 131 22.33 -2.56 10.49
CA GLN A 131 22.73 -3.43 11.60
C GLN A 131 21.53 -3.86 12.45
N CYS A 132 20.66 -2.91 12.81
CA CYS A 132 19.40 -3.22 13.50
C CYS A 132 18.51 -4.12 12.65
N TYR A 133 18.51 -3.96 11.32
CA TYR A 133 17.78 -4.85 10.42
C TYR A 133 18.30 -6.30 10.51
N ILE A 134 19.62 -6.49 10.54
CA ILE A 134 20.19 -7.84 10.74
C ILE A 134 19.78 -8.40 12.10
N SER A 135 20.08 -7.70 13.20
CA SER A 135 19.91 -8.27 14.54
C SER A 135 18.45 -8.36 15.00
N GLU A 136 17.64 -7.35 14.70
CA GLU A 136 16.26 -7.26 15.20
C GLU A 136 15.23 -7.89 14.26
N VAL A 137 15.53 -8.03 12.97
CA VAL A 137 14.59 -8.55 11.95
C VAL A 137 15.07 -9.86 11.33
N LEU A 138 16.26 -9.85 10.72
CA LEU A 138 16.73 -11.00 9.96
C LEU A 138 17.10 -12.18 10.84
N GLU A 139 17.99 -11.99 11.82
CA GLU A 139 18.44 -13.04 12.74
C GLU A 139 17.31 -13.50 13.68
N SER A 140 16.50 -12.56 14.13
CA SER A 140 15.46 -12.82 15.14
C SER A 140 14.28 -13.61 14.57
N VAL A 141 13.85 -13.31 13.35
CA VAL A 141 12.58 -13.81 12.79
C VAL A 141 12.71 -14.30 11.36
N ALA A 142 13.30 -13.52 10.45
CA ALA A 142 13.29 -13.89 9.02
C ALA A 142 14.07 -15.17 8.74
N LEU A 143 15.29 -15.29 9.26
CA LEU A 143 16.15 -16.45 9.06
C LEU A 143 15.56 -17.74 9.67
N PRO A 144 15.13 -17.77 10.95
CA PRO A 144 14.45 -18.95 11.50
C PRO A 144 13.19 -19.36 10.71
N TYR A 145 12.43 -18.37 10.22
CA TYR A 145 11.24 -18.62 9.41
C TYR A 145 11.59 -19.23 8.04
N LEU A 146 12.59 -18.68 7.35
CA LEU A 146 13.05 -19.17 6.04
C LEU A 146 13.71 -20.56 6.13
N GLN A 147 14.34 -20.91 7.24
CA GLN A 147 14.85 -22.27 7.45
C GLN A 147 13.74 -23.34 7.43
N GLY A 148 12.50 -22.97 7.75
CA GLY A 148 11.34 -23.84 7.60
C GLY A 148 10.79 -23.91 6.15
N LEU A 149 11.33 -23.12 5.23
CA LEU A 149 10.87 -22.95 3.85
C LEU A 149 12.08 -22.97 2.88
N PRO A 150 12.69 -24.15 2.63
CA PRO A 150 13.98 -24.25 1.94
C PRO A 150 13.96 -23.79 0.46
N THR A 151 12.79 -23.75 -0.18
CA THR A 151 12.63 -23.23 -1.55
C THR A 151 12.17 -21.77 -1.59
N ALA A 152 12.08 -21.11 -0.43
CA ALA A 152 11.53 -19.77 -0.37
C ALA A 152 12.45 -18.71 -0.99
N ILE A 153 11.84 -17.85 -1.80
CA ILE A 153 12.47 -16.65 -2.34
C ILE A 153 12.06 -15.47 -1.46
N PHE A 154 13.03 -14.79 -0.86
CA PHE A 154 12.79 -13.68 0.03
C PHE A 154 12.61 -12.37 -0.75
N GLN A 155 11.49 -11.70 -0.56
CA GLN A 155 11.23 -10.39 -1.14
C GLN A 155 11.32 -9.31 -0.05
N GLN A 156 12.13 -8.29 -0.33
CA GLN A 156 12.22 -7.03 0.41
C GLN A 156 12.26 -5.86 -0.58
N ASP A 157 11.99 -4.64 -0.12
CA ASP A 157 12.12 -3.45 -0.94
C ASP A 157 13.59 -2.97 -1.03
N ASN A 158 13.83 -1.87 -1.75
CA ASN A 158 15.15 -1.27 -1.90
C ASN A 158 15.41 -0.12 -0.91
N ALA A 159 14.81 -0.16 0.29
CA ALA A 159 15.11 0.79 1.34
C ALA A 159 16.62 0.76 1.69
N ARG A 160 17.15 1.90 2.15
CA ARG A 160 18.58 2.06 2.44
C ARG A 160 19.16 0.98 3.38
N PRO A 161 18.46 0.56 4.46
CA PRO A 161 18.93 -0.54 5.29
C PRO A 161 19.06 -1.86 4.52
N HIS A 162 18.09 -2.18 3.66
CA HIS A 162 17.97 -3.46 2.95
C HIS A 162 19.07 -3.66 1.90
N VAL A 163 19.50 -2.58 1.25
CA VAL A 163 20.58 -2.59 0.26
C VAL A 163 21.96 -2.33 0.86
N ALA A 164 22.06 -2.19 2.19
CA ALA A 164 23.34 -1.99 2.85
C ALA A 164 24.26 -3.21 2.62
N ARG A 165 25.56 -2.95 2.42
CA ARG A 165 26.54 -4.01 2.11
C ARG A 165 26.53 -5.14 3.15
N ILE A 166 26.36 -4.81 4.43
CA ILE A 166 26.29 -5.79 5.52
C ILE A 166 25.06 -6.70 5.41
N VAL A 167 23.92 -6.14 4.99
CA VAL A 167 22.66 -6.88 4.80
C VAL A 167 22.75 -7.78 3.58
N GLN A 168 23.29 -7.26 2.47
CA GLN A 168 23.53 -8.07 1.28
C GLN A 168 24.52 -9.22 1.56
N GLY A 169 25.56 -8.96 2.34
CA GLY A 169 26.50 -10.00 2.80
C GLY A 169 25.81 -11.05 3.68
N PHE A 170 24.87 -10.66 4.54
CA PHE A 170 24.07 -11.59 5.35
C PHE A 170 23.30 -12.57 4.46
N PHE A 171 22.57 -12.09 3.44
CA PHE A 171 21.81 -12.97 2.55
C PHE A 171 22.70 -13.96 1.80
N VAL A 172 23.86 -13.52 1.32
CA VAL A 172 24.85 -14.40 0.66
C VAL A 172 25.37 -15.46 1.64
N ASN A 173 25.75 -15.07 2.85
CA ASN A 173 26.30 -15.98 3.87
C ASN A 173 25.30 -17.03 4.33
N HIS A 174 24.01 -16.68 4.38
CA HIS A 174 22.93 -17.58 4.77
C HIS A 174 22.25 -18.27 3.58
N GLN A 175 22.77 -18.09 2.37
CA GLN A 175 22.24 -18.69 1.14
C GLN A 175 20.76 -18.40 0.91
N ILE A 176 20.32 -17.20 1.30
CA ILE A 176 18.95 -16.74 1.11
C ILE A 176 18.84 -16.17 -0.29
N GLU A 177 17.94 -16.73 -1.10
CA GLU A 177 17.63 -16.21 -2.43
C GLU A 177 16.76 -14.95 -2.31
N LEU A 178 17.23 -13.85 -2.90
CA LEU A 178 16.46 -12.60 -2.97
C LEU A 178 15.69 -12.53 -4.28
N LEU A 179 14.42 -12.18 -4.20
CA LEU A 179 13.62 -11.85 -5.38
C LEU A 179 14.26 -10.64 -6.08
N PRO A 180 14.64 -10.73 -7.36
CA PRO A 180 15.18 -9.60 -8.11
C PRO A 180 14.08 -8.54 -8.29
N LEU A 181 14.01 -7.58 -7.34
CA LEU A 181 12.97 -6.57 -7.35
C LEU A 181 13.41 -5.35 -8.18
N LEU A 182 12.53 -4.89 -9.06
CA LEU A 182 12.67 -3.58 -9.68
C LEU A 182 12.32 -2.51 -8.64
N ALA A 183 13.26 -1.60 -8.38
CA ALA A 183 13.08 -0.55 -7.40
C ALA A 183 11.75 0.21 -7.63
N ARG A 184 10.93 0.30 -6.57
CA ARG A 184 9.68 1.11 -6.46
C ARG A 184 8.36 0.45 -6.90
N PHE A 185 8.14 -0.83 -6.56
CA PHE A 185 6.82 -1.47 -6.69
C PHE A 185 6.20 -1.92 -5.35
N PRO A 186 5.94 -1.01 -4.39
CA PRO A 186 5.22 -1.35 -3.17
C PRO A 186 3.77 -1.78 -3.46
N ASP A 187 3.09 -1.11 -4.40
CA ASP A 187 1.67 -1.32 -4.72
C ASP A 187 1.32 -2.72 -5.29
N LEU A 188 2.33 -3.54 -5.60
CA LEU A 188 2.15 -4.91 -6.11
C LEU A 188 2.44 -5.99 -5.06
N SER A 189 2.92 -5.60 -3.87
CA SER A 189 3.19 -6.57 -2.81
C SER A 189 1.89 -6.97 -2.10
N PRO A 190 1.59 -8.28 -1.94
CA PRO A 190 0.38 -8.75 -1.29
C PRO A 190 0.38 -8.37 0.20
N ILE A 191 1.54 -8.06 0.78
CA ILE A 191 1.64 -7.66 2.18
C ILE A 191 0.97 -6.31 2.46
N GLU A 192 0.87 -5.41 1.47
CA GLU A 192 0.12 -4.15 1.61
C GLU A 192 -1.38 -4.39 1.84
N ASN A 193 -1.92 -5.42 1.16
CA ASN A 193 -3.29 -5.86 1.39
C ASN A 193 -3.45 -6.53 2.76
N MET A 194 -2.43 -7.26 3.23
CA MET A 194 -2.40 -7.79 4.60
C MET A 194 -2.40 -6.66 5.64
N TRP A 195 -1.64 -5.59 5.44
CA TRP A 195 -1.70 -4.40 6.30
C TRP A 195 -3.10 -3.79 6.33
N SER A 196 -3.76 -3.71 5.18
CA SER A 196 -5.14 -3.23 5.08
C SER A 196 -6.12 -4.10 5.89
N MET A 197 -5.98 -5.42 5.84
CA MET A 197 -6.80 -6.36 6.63
C MET A 197 -6.56 -6.22 8.14
N VAL A 198 -5.34 -5.88 8.55
CA VAL A 198 -5.00 -5.59 9.94
C VAL A 198 -5.64 -4.27 10.38
N VAL A 199 -5.50 -3.21 9.58
CA VAL A 199 -6.14 -1.91 9.85
C VAL A 199 -7.65 -2.08 9.99
N GLU A 200 -8.30 -2.80 9.08
CA GLU A 200 -9.75 -3.05 9.14
C GLU A 200 -10.17 -3.70 10.47
N ARG A 201 -9.45 -4.74 10.92
CA ARG A 201 -9.70 -5.38 12.22
C ARG A 201 -9.52 -4.42 13.39
N LEU A 202 -8.50 -3.56 13.34
CA LEU A 202 -8.28 -2.55 14.38
C LEU A 202 -9.43 -1.53 14.42
N THR A 203 -10.02 -1.17 13.27
CA THR A 203 -11.18 -0.25 13.23
C THR A 203 -12.46 -0.85 13.81
N GLN A 204 -12.58 -2.18 13.85
CA GLN A 204 -13.72 -2.86 14.48
C GLN A 204 -13.64 -2.84 16.01
N ILE A 205 -12.46 -2.58 16.59
CA ILE A 205 -12.28 -2.45 18.03
C ILE A 205 -12.74 -1.05 18.45
N THR A 206 -13.84 -0.97 19.20
CA THR A 206 -14.49 0.30 19.58
C THR A 206 -13.68 1.16 20.56
N SER A 207 -12.74 0.57 21.30
CA SER A 207 -11.87 1.33 22.21
C SER A 207 -10.62 1.83 21.49
N GLN A 208 -10.18 3.07 21.75
CA GLN A 208 -8.87 3.54 21.27
C GLN A 208 -7.74 2.93 22.13
N ALA A 209 -6.59 2.64 21.54
CA ALA A 209 -5.41 2.24 22.30
C ALA A 209 -4.84 3.48 23.02
N ALA A 210 -4.62 3.37 24.33
CA ALA A 210 -4.11 4.49 25.13
C ALA A 210 -2.57 4.60 25.10
N THR A 211 -1.86 3.50 24.80
CA THR A 211 -0.39 3.44 24.78
C THR A 211 0.15 2.69 23.56
N PRO A 212 1.41 2.95 23.13
CA PRO A 212 2.07 2.19 22.06
C PRO A 212 2.10 0.69 22.30
N ASP A 213 2.21 0.24 23.56
CA ASP A 213 2.25 -1.18 23.91
C ASP A 213 0.88 -1.85 23.75
N GLN A 214 -0.20 -1.15 24.14
CA GLN A 214 -1.56 -1.63 23.88
C GLN A 214 -1.86 -1.68 22.38
N LEU A 215 -1.37 -0.70 21.61
CA LEU A 215 -1.49 -0.73 20.15
C LEU A 215 -0.72 -1.91 19.56
N TRP A 216 0.50 -2.17 20.03
CA TRP A 216 1.30 -3.31 19.63
C TRP A 216 0.54 -4.62 19.83
N GLN A 217 0.02 -4.87 21.04
CA GLN A 217 -0.74 -6.09 21.33
C GLN A 217 -1.95 -6.27 20.40
N ARG A 218 -2.65 -5.18 20.07
CA ARG A 218 -3.80 -5.23 19.16
C ARG A 218 -3.38 -5.51 17.72
N VAL A 219 -2.30 -4.88 17.25
CA VAL A 219 -1.75 -5.09 15.90
C VAL A 219 -1.26 -6.53 15.77
N GLU A 220 -0.51 -7.03 16.75
CA GLU A 220 -0.02 -8.41 16.81
C GLU A 220 -1.17 -9.44 16.83
N ALA A 221 -2.21 -9.19 17.63
CA ALA A 221 -3.40 -10.03 17.65
C ALA A 221 -4.17 -9.98 16.32
N ALA A 222 -4.35 -8.79 15.74
CA ALA A 222 -5.01 -8.62 14.44
C ALA A 222 -4.24 -9.33 13.31
N TRP A 223 -2.91 -9.22 13.29
CA TRP A 223 -2.02 -9.95 12.38
C TRP A 223 -2.19 -11.46 12.51
N SER A 224 -2.14 -11.97 13.75
CA SER A 224 -2.22 -13.40 14.05
C SER A 224 -3.59 -14.02 13.79
N THR A 225 -4.66 -13.21 13.79
CA THR A 225 -6.03 -13.68 13.58
C THR A 225 -6.48 -13.64 12.12
N VAL A 226 -5.70 -13.06 11.20
CA VAL A 226 -6.04 -13.16 9.78
C VAL A 226 -6.03 -14.64 9.37
N PRO A 227 -7.08 -15.19 8.75
CA PRO A 227 -7.06 -16.57 8.29
C PRO A 227 -6.06 -16.76 7.14
N GLN A 228 -5.29 -17.86 7.13
CA GLN A 228 -4.33 -18.15 6.05
C GLN A 228 -4.99 -18.18 4.66
N LYS A 229 -6.25 -18.63 4.57
CA LYS A 229 -7.04 -18.59 3.33
C LYS A 229 -7.18 -17.20 2.71
N HIS A 230 -7.19 -16.14 3.54
CA HIS A 230 -7.25 -14.77 3.03
C HIS A 230 -5.90 -14.36 2.45
N ILE A 231 -4.80 -14.78 3.08
CA ILE A 231 -3.44 -14.57 2.57
C ILE A 231 -3.31 -15.26 1.21
N GLN A 232 -3.69 -16.54 1.10
CA GLN A 232 -3.66 -17.30 -0.16
C GLN A 232 -4.43 -16.58 -1.28
N SER A 233 -5.62 -16.05 -0.98
CA SER A 233 -6.41 -15.30 -1.94
C SER A 233 -5.69 -14.06 -2.49
N LEU A 234 -4.81 -13.42 -1.70
CA LEU A 234 -3.98 -12.30 -2.15
C LEU A 234 -2.98 -12.74 -3.22
N PHE A 235 -2.28 -13.86 -2.99
CA PHE A 235 -1.34 -14.43 -3.96
C PHE A 235 -2.06 -14.83 -5.25
N GLU A 236 -3.21 -15.49 -5.15
CA GLU A 236 -4.02 -15.84 -6.32
C GLU A 236 -4.52 -14.60 -7.09
N SER A 237 -4.85 -13.51 -6.37
CA SER A 237 -5.31 -12.27 -6.99
C SER A 237 -4.21 -11.53 -7.73
N MET A 238 -2.96 -11.68 -7.28
CA MET A 238 -1.79 -11.12 -7.93
C MET A 238 -1.54 -11.81 -9.28
N ALA A 239 -1.59 -13.15 -9.31
CA ALA A 239 -1.49 -13.92 -10.54
C ALA A 239 -2.60 -13.58 -11.57
N ARG A 240 -3.78 -13.14 -11.10
CA ARG A 240 -4.86 -12.66 -11.98
C ARG A 240 -4.68 -11.21 -12.46
N SER A 241 -4.03 -10.37 -11.66
CA SER A 241 -3.86 -8.95 -11.97
C SER A 241 -2.77 -8.70 -13.02
N SER A 242 -1.71 -9.51 -13.02
CA SER A 242 -0.70 -9.54 -14.10
C SER A 242 -1.34 -9.88 -15.46
N LEU A 243 -2.30 -10.82 -15.50
CA LEU A 243 -3.05 -11.19 -16.71
C LEU A 243 -4.07 -10.12 -17.17
N ALA A 244 -4.63 -9.34 -16.24
CA ALA A 244 -5.67 -8.35 -16.55
C ALA A 244 -5.11 -7.03 -17.12
N GLU A 245 -3.86 -6.69 -16.83
CA GLU A 245 -3.22 -5.48 -17.38
C GLU A 245 -2.79 -5.64 -18.85
N GLU A 246 -2.58 -6.90 -19.30
CA GLU A 246 -2.31 -7.27 -20.69
C GLU A 246 -3.50 -6.99 -21.63
N THR A 247 -4.74 -7.10 -21.13
CA THR A 247 -5.96 -6.93 -21.95
C THR A 247 -6.49 -5.50 -22.04
N ARG A 248 -5.92 -4.54 -21.28
CA ARG A 248 -6.39 -3.14 -21.23
C ARG A 248 -5.54 -2.15 -22.01
N LEU A 249 -4.50 -2.60 -22.69
CA LEU A 249 -3.64 -1.74 -23.48
C LEU A 249 -3.93 -1.94 -24.97
N PRO A 250 -4.08 -0.86 -25.74
CA PRO A 250 -4.30 -0.98 -27.17
C PRO A 250 -3.08 -1.67 -27.77
N GLY A 251 -3.29 -2.87 -28.31
CA GLY A 251 -2.26 -3.63 -29.00
C GLY A 251 -1.59 -2.76 -30.06
N ASP A 252 -0.27 -2.68 -29.98
CA ASP A 252 0.57 -2.07 -31.00
C ASP A 252 0.40 -2.89 -32.29
N LYS A 253 -0.53 -2.46 -33.15
CA LYS A 253 -0.65 -2.99 -34.50
C LYS A 253 0.53 -2.43 -35.29
N SER A 254 1.64 -3.15 -35.23
CA SER A 254 2.73 -3.00 -36.18
C SER A 254 2.15 -3.21 -37.59
N VAL A 255 1.96 -2.12 -38.32
CA VAL A 255 1.60 -2.15 -39.74
C VAL A 255 2.76 -2.81 -40.47
N LYS A 256 2.56 -4.07 -40.86
CA LYS A 256 3.39 -4.71 -41.90
C LYS A 256 3.20 -3.90 -43.18
N ARG A 257 4.20 -3.09 -43.53
CA ARG A 257 4.41 -2.69 -44.93
C ARG A 257 4.95 -3.91 -45.67
N THR A 258 4.07 -4.66 -46.32
CA THR A 258 4.46 -5.49 -47.46
C THR A 258 4.57 -4.57 -48.65
N GLY A 259 5.76 -4.51 -49.24
CA GLY A 259 5.95 -3.92 -50.55
C GLY A 259 5.36 -4.82 -51.62
N GLU A 260 4.76 -4.18 -52.61
CA GLU A 260 4.95 -4.38 -54.05
C GLU A 260 4.40 -3.13 -54.76
#